data_AF-A0A836UAH3-F1
#
_entry.id   AF-A0A836UAH3-F1
#
_cell.length_a   1.000
_cell.length_b   1.000
_cell.length_c   1.000
_cell.angle_alpha   90.00
_cell.angle_beta   90.00
_cell.angle_gamma   90.00
#
_symmetry.space_group_name_H-M   'P 1'
#
loop_
_entity.id
_entity.type
_entity.pdbx_description
1 polymer ?
#
loop_
_entity_poly.entity_id
_entity_poly.type
_entity_poly.pdbx_seq_one_letter_code
_entity_poly.pdbx_strand_id
1 'polypeptide(L)'
;QSAQAERWGQNSPYWRDFGCPWGGMHSTGEDLTVLLNCMLGAGAYGDTRIFSHAAATAMVSDQNPAHLGSPWGIGWALRDSRVWSFFGEQVSAATFGHVGATGTVAWADPESGLSCVCLTNMMVESGALLRRVSNTVAAAVEG
;
A
#
# COMPACT_ATOMS: atom_id res chain seq x y z
N GLN A 1 31.41 5.55 -8.89
CA GLN A 1 30.78 5.22 -7.58
C GLN A 1 31.85 4.55 -6.71
N SER A 2 31.79 4.67 -5.38
CA SER A 2 32.80 4.04 -4.50
C SER A 2 32.60 2.53 -4.43
N ALA A 3 33.65 1.76 -4.12
CA ALA A 3 33.55 0.30 -3.92
C ALA A 3 32.54 -0.08 -2.82
N GLN A 4 32.36 0.79 -1.82
CA GLN A 4 31.34 0.62 -0.80
C GLN A 4 29.92 0.85 -1.34
N ALA A 5 29.73 1.82 -2.24
CA ALA A 5 28.43 2.07 -2.88
C ALA A 5 28.04 0.94 -3.84
N GLU A 6 29.01 0.32 -4.51
CA GLU A 6 28.76 -0.84 -5.37
C GLU A 6 28.34 -2.08 -4.56
N ARG A 7 28.95 -2.27 -3.39
CA ARG A 7 28.68 -3.42 -2.51
C ARG A 7 27.45 -3.25 -1.62
N TRP A 8 27.14 -2.03 -1.17
CA TRP A 8 26.12 -1.75 -0.16
C TRP A 8 25.11 -0.67 -0.55
N GLY A 9 25.19 -0.13 -1.77
CA GLY A 9 24.19 0.82 -2.28
C GLY A 9 22.83 0.15 -2.44
N GLN A 10 21.75 0.94 -2.44
CA GLN A 10 20.36 0.44 -2.49
C GLN A 10 20.07 -0.47 -3.70
N ASN A 11 20.86 -0.35 -4.77
CA ASN A 11 20.77 -1.15 -5.98
C ASN A 11 21.78 -2.29 -6.06
N SER A 12 22.57 -2.52 -5.01
CA SER A 12 23.56 -3.61 -4.96
C SER A 12 22.89 -4.99 -4.94
N PRO A 13 23.57 -6.04 -5.44
CA PRO A 13 23.09 -7.42 -5.31
C PRO A 13 22.75 -7.80 -3.87
N TYR A 14 23.55 -7.33 -2.90
CA TYR A 14 23.28 -7.57 -1.49
C TYR A 14 21.85 -7.15 -1.09
N TRP A 15 21.46 -5.91 -1.35
CA TRP A 15 20.13 -5.42 -0.95
C TRP A 15 18.98 -6.01 -1.77
N ARG A 16 19.24 -6.37 -3.03
CA ARG A 16 18.24 -7.01 -3.90
C ARG A 16 17.96 -8.46 -3.52
N ASP A 17 18.99 -9.18 -3.05
CA ASP A 17 18.89 -10.61 -2.73
C ASP A 17 18.62 -10.88 -1.25
N PHE A 18 18.79 -9.90 -0.36
CA PHE A 18 18.66 -10.08 1.09
C PHE A 18 17.21 -10.33 1.55
N GLY A 19 16.20 -9.91 0.79
CA GLY A 19 14.80 -10.21 1.09
C GLY A 19 14.28 -9.60 2.40
N CYS A 20 14.51 -8.30 2.63
CA CYS A 20 13.94 -7.58 3.78
C CYS A 20 12.41 -7.45 3.67
N PRO A 21 11.62 -8.05 4.58
CA PRO A 21 10.16 -7.97 4.52
C PRO A 21 9.63 -6.53 4.75
N TRP A 22 10.45 -5.61 5.27
CA TRP A 22 10.09 -4.20 5.43
C TRP A 22 10.50 -3.30 4.24
N GLY A 23 11.24 -3.81 3.25
CA GLY A 23 11.84 -2.94 2.23
C GLY A 23 12.85 -3.58 1.29
N GLY A 24 12.53 -4.73 0.70
CA GLY A 24 13.39 -5.39 -0.30
C GLY A 24 12.63 -6.31 -1.27
N MET A 25 11.30 -6.20 -1.33
CA MET A 25 10.47 -6.99 -2.24
C MET A 25 10.52 -6.39 -3.66
N HIS A 26 10.68 -7.25 -4.66
CA HIS A 26 10.51 -6.92 -6.07
C HIS A 26 9.19 -7.52 -6.56
N SER A 27 8.34 -6.68 -7.15
CA SER A 27 7.01 -7.07 -7.64
C SER A 27 6.53 -6.06 -8.69
N THR A 28 5.37 -6.32 -9.30
CA THR A 28 4.75 -5.46 -10.30
C THR A 28 3.49 -4.78 -9.77
N GLY A 29 3.01 -3.75 -10.48
CA GLY A 29 1.73 -3.14 -10.13
C GLY A 29 0.55 -4.12 -10.21
N GLU A 30 0.62 -5.07 -11.15
CA GLU A 30 -0.39 -6.12 -11.33
C GLU A 30 -0.42 -7.07 -10.12
N ASP A 31 0.73 -7.58 -9.70
CA ASP A 31 0.85 -8.47 -8.54
C ASP A 31 0.32 -7.80 -7.25
N LEU A 32 0.68 -6.53 -7.03
CA LEU A 32 0.21 -5.78 -5.86
C LEU A 32 -1.30 -5.55 -5.91
N THR A 33 -1.85 -5.34 -7.11
CA THR A 33 -3.30 -5.22 -7.32
C THR A 33 -4.02 -6.53 -7.00
N VAL A 34 -3.43 -7.69 -7.29
CA VAL A 34 -3.98 -8.99 -6.87
C VAL A 34 -4.10 -9.08 -5.34
N LEU A 35 -3.06 -8.67 -4.60
CA LEU A 35 -3.09 -8.65 -3.14
C LEU A 35 -4.18 -7.71 -2.60
N LEU A 36 -4.28 -6.49 -3.15
CA LEU A 36 -5.32 -5.52 -2.78
C LEU A 36 -6.73 -6.06 -3.05
N ASN A 37 -6.94 -6.65 -4.23
CA ASN A 37 -8.23 -7.23 -4.61
C ASN A 37 -8.56 -8.47 -3.78
N CYS A 38 -7.57 -9.25 -3.35
CA CYS A 38 -7.77 -10.33 -2.39
C CYS A 38 -8.33 -9.81 -1.05
N MET A 39 -7.84 -8.65 -0.59
CA MET A 39 -8.32 -8.03 0.64
C MET A 39 -9.73 -7.43 0.46
N LEU A 40 -10.01 -6.80 -0.68
CA LEU A 40 -11.36 -6.36 -1.06
C LEU A 40 -12.35 -7.53 -1.11
N GLY A 41 -11.93 -8.69 -1.63
CA GLY A 41 -12.68 -9.94 -1.65
C GLY A 41 -12.75 -10.68 -0.30
N ALA A 42 -12.53 -9.99 0.82
CA ALA A 42 -12.53 -10.57 2.16
C ALA A 42 -11.64 -11.82 2.30
N GLY A 43 -10.42 -11.73 1.75
CA GLY A 43 -9.40 -12.78 1.79
C GLY A 43 -9.45 -13.78 0.64
N ALA A 44 -10.31 -13.56 -0.35
CA ALA A 44 -10.40 -14.37 -1.57
C ALA A 44 -10.08 -13.56 -2.82
N TYR A 45 -9.43 -14.21 -3.78
CA TYR A 45 -9.21 -13.69 -5.13
C TYR A 45 -9.67 -14.74 -6.15
N GLY A 46 -10.68 -14.40 -6.95
CA GLY A 46 -11.42 -15.38 -7.76
C GLY A 46 -12.00 -16.48 -6.88
N ASP A 47 -11.82 -17.74 -7.28
CA ASP A 47 -12.31 -18.92 -6.54
C ASP A 47 -11.36 -19.38 -5.41
N THR A 48 -10.24 -18.68 -5.19
CA THR A 48 -9.22 -19.08 -4.23
C THR A 48 -9.29 -18.24 -2.96
N ARG A 49 -9.38 -18.90 -1.80
CA ARG A 49 -9.27 -18.27 -0.48
C ARG A 49 -7.84 -18.33 0.04
N ILE A 50 -7.20 -17.16 0.18
CA ILE A 50 -5.84 -17.02 0.71
C ILE A 50 -5.88 -16.74 2.22
N PHE A 51 -6.80 -15.85 2.64
CA PHE A 51 -7.03 -15.52 4.04
C PHE A 51 -8.43 -15.95 4.46
N SER A 52 -8.58 -16.38 5.72
CA SER A 52 -9.92 -16.52 6.29
C SER A 52 -10.64 -15.18 6.29
N HIS A 53 -11.96 -15.19 6.18
CA HIS A 53 -12.73 -13.94 6.22
C HIS A 53 -12.42 -13.15 7.50
N ALA A 54 -12.33 -13.83 8.65
CA ALA A 54 -12.00 -13.18 9.91
C ALA A 54 -10.61 -12.52 9.90
N ALA A 55 -9.60 -13.20 9.33
CA ALA A 55 -8.25 -12.64 9.23
C ALA A 55 -8.23 -11.43 8.29
N ALA A 56 -8.85 -11.53 7.10
CA ALA A 56 -8.89 -10.44 6.15
C ALA A 56 -9.58 -9.20 6.72
N THR A 57 -10.72 -9.39 7.40
CA THR A 57 -11.43 -8.30 8.09
C THR A 57 -10.55 -7.67 9.17
N ALA A 58 -9.89 -8.48 10.01
CA ALA A 58 -9.00 -7.95 11.06
C ALA A 58 -7.82 -7.16 10.48
N MET A 59 -7.24 -7.63 9.37
CA MET A 59 -6.10 -6.97 8.74
C MET A 59 -6.42 -5.55 8.26
N VAL A 60 -7.64 -5.29 7.79
CA VAL A 60 -8.06 -3.96 7.29
C VAL A 60 -8.89 -3.15 8.28
N SER A 61 -9.07 -3.64 9.52
CA SER A 61 -9.77 -2.93 10.58
C SER A 61 -8.80 -2.28 11.55
N ASP A 62 -9.19 -1.16 12.15
CA ASP A 62 -8.35 -0.44 13.11
C ASP A 62 -7.99 -1.33 14.32
N GLN A 63 -6.70 -1.59 14.51
CA GLN A 63 -6.14 -2.36 15.61
C GLN A 63 -5.53 -1.48 16.71
N ASN A 64 -5.55 -0.15 16.57
CA ASN A 64 -4.98 0.78 17.55
C ASN A 64 -5.88 2.02 17.88
N PRO A 65 -7.21 1.87 18.02
CA PRO A 65 -8.17 2.98 18.00
C PRO A 65 -8.00 4.00 19.14
N ALA A 66 -7.47 3.59 20.29
CA ALA A 66 -7.50 4.40 21.51
C ALA A 66 -6.21 5.20 21.79
N HIS A 67 -5.14 5.06 20.99
CA HIS A 67 -3.80 5.40 21.51
C HIS A 67 -2.95 6.31 20.64
N LEU A 68 -3.14 6.36 19.32
CA LEU A 68 -2.14 6.97 18.42
C LEU A 68 -2.68 8.03 17.45
N GLY A 69 -4.01 8.20 17.36
CA GLY A 69 -4.63 9.12 16.40
C GLY A 69 -4.17 8.89 14.95
N SER A 70 -3.73 7.66 14.67
CA SER A 70 -3.20 7.18 13.40
C SER A 70 -3.66 5.74 13.23
N PRO A 71 -4.89 5.51 12.73
CA PRO A 71 -5.49 4.19 12.64
C PRO A 71 -4.68 3.27 11.71
N TRP A 72 -4.41 2.07 12.20
CA TRP A 72 -3.68 1.04 11.47
C TRP A 72 -4.32 -0.33 11.67
N GLY A 73 -4.48 -1.03 10.55
CA GLY A 73 -4.75 -2.46 10.55
C GLY A 73 -3.47 -3.28 10.72
N ILE A 74 -3.59 -4.60 10.54
CA ILE A 74 -2.43 -5.50 10.53
C ILE A 74 -1.73 -5.39 9.17
N GLY A 75 -0.74 -4.50 9.10
CA GLY A 75 0.07 -4.26 7.90
C GLY A 75 -0.46 -3.17 6.96
N TRP A 76 -1.60 -2.55 7.28
CA TRP A 76 -2.23 -1.54 6.44
C TRP A 76 -2.45 -0.24 7.20
N ALA A 77 -2.04 0.88 6.62
CA ALA A 77 -2.49 2.19 7.06
C ALA A 77 -3.95 2.37 6.61
N LEU A 78 -4.80 2.86 7.50
CA LEU A 78 -6.17 3.26 7.15
C LEU A 78 -6.18 4.72 6.70
N ARG A 79 -7.21 5.15 5.97
CA ARG A 79 -7.32 6.48 5.36
C ARG A 79 -6.89 7.60 6.31
N ASP A 80 -7.41 7.58 7.53
CA ASP A 80 -7.23 8.63 8.52
C ASP A 80 -5.90 8.57 9.29
N SER A 81 -5.03 7.60 8.94
CA SER A 81 -3.70 7.53 9.53
C SER A 81 -2.92 8.82 9.24
N ARG A 82 -2.19 9.35 10.22
CA ARG A 82 -1.35 10.55 10.01
C ARG A 82 0.00 10.23 9.39
N VAL A 83 0.37 8.96 9.37
CA VAL A 83 1.67 8.48 8.92
C VAL A 83 1.46 7.43 7.84
N TRP A 84 2.24 7.53 6.76
CA TRP A 84 2.23 6.57 5.64
C TRP A 84 0.89 6.46 4.91
N SER A 85 0.10 7.54 4.88
CA SER A 85 -1.18 7.65 4.16
C SER A 85 -1.09 8.73 3.06
N PHE A 86 -0.91 8.28 1.81
CA PHE A 86 -0.93 9.17 0.63
C PHE A 86 -2.04 8.79 -0.36
N PHE A 87 -3.20 8.36 0.17
CA PHE A 87 -4.34 7.86 -0.62
C PHE A 87 -5.20 8.98 -1.22
N GLY A 88 -4.92 10.23 -0.87
CA GLY A 88 -5.71 11.38 -1.33
C GLY A 88 -6.95 11.64 -0.47
N GLU A 89 -7.76 12.58 -0.92
CA GLU A 89 -8.94 13.09 -0.22
C GLU A 89 -10.25 12.58 -0.80
N GLN A 90 -10.24 11.99 -2.00
CA GLN A 90 -11.43 11.53 -2.72
C GLN A 90 -11.77 10.04 -2.48
N VAL A 91 -10.96 9.34 -1.68
CA VAL A 91 -11.20 7.94 -1.31
C VAL A 91 -12.09 7.86 -0.06
N SER A 92 -12.81 6.76 0.11
CA SER A 92 -13.69 6.58 1.28
C SER A 92 -12.93 6.48 2.61
N ALA A 93 -13.65 6.64 3.72
CA ALA A 93 -13.09 6.43 5.06
C ALA A 93 -12.68 4.97 5.32
N ALA A 94 -13.23 4.01 4.57
CA ALA A 94 -12.90 2.59 4.66
C ALA A 94 -11.60 2.21 3.91
N THR A 95 -10.97 3.16 3.22
CA THR A 95 -9.77 2.90 2.41
C THR A 95 -8.60 2.45 3.27
N PHE A 96 -7.89 1.42 2.80
CA PHE A 96 -6.69 0.88 3.41
C PHE A 96 -5.56 0.77 2.37
N GLY A 97 -4.31 0.85 2.82
CA GLY A 97 -3.17 0.80 1.91
C GLY A 97 -1.83 0.96 2.59
N HIS A 98 -0.79 1.21 1.78
CA HIS A 98 0.56 1.49 2.26
C HIS A 98 1.32 2.39 1.29
N VAL A 99 2.33 3.09 1.82
CA VAL A 99 3.28 3.92 1.07
C VAL A 99 4.69 3.34 1.20
N GLY A 100 5.46 3.32 0.12
CA GLY A 100 6.87 2.94 0.15
C GLY A 100 7.82 4.14 0.03
N ALA A 101 8.99 4.02 0.64
CA ALA A 101 10.00 5.07 0.66
C ALA A 101 10.47 5.49 -0.75
N THR A 102 10.39 4.60 -1.73
CA THR A 102 10.75 4.84 -3.14
C THR A 102 9.61 5.45 -3.96
N GLY A 103 8.77 6.28 -3.33
CA GLY A 103 7.69 6.99 -4.02
C GLY A 103 6.64 6.04 -4.57
N THR A 104 6.20 5.09 -3.75
CA THR A 104 5.14 4.15 -4.12
C THR A 104 3.92 4.37 -3.24
N VAL A 105 2.73 4.16 -3.80
CA VAL A 105 1.48 4.04 -3.04
C VAL A 105 0.66 2.90 -3.60
N ALA A 106 0.07 2.12 -2.72
CA ALA A 106 -0.86 1.04 -3.04
C ALA A 106 -2.03 1.11 -2.06
N TRP A 107 -3.27 1.24 -2.55
CA TRP A 107 -4.46 1.29 -1.70
C TRP A 107 -5.66 0.63 -2.37
N ALA A 108 -6.61 0.21 -1.54
CA ALA A 108 -7.90 -0.31 -1.94
C ALA A 108 -9.02 0.34 -1.11
N ASP A 109 -10.12 0.66 -1.79
CA ASP A 109 -11.29 1.30 -1.24
C ASP A 109 -12.50 0.34 -1.33
N PRO A 110 -12.95 -0.24 -0.21
CA PRO A 110 -14.10 -1.14 -0.18
C PRO A 110 -15.42 -0.54 -0.64
N GLU A 111 -15.62 0.77 -0.50
CA GLU A 111 -16.89 1.42 -0.84
C GLU A 111 -17.04 1.62 -2.35
N SER A 112 -15.96 2.01 -3.03
CA SER A 112 -15.93 2.15 -4.49
C SER A 112 -15.55 0.86 -5.23
N GLY A 113 -14.99 -0.13 -4.51
CA GLY A 113 -14.44 -1.35 -5.10
C GLY A 113 -13.15 -1.13 -5.89
N LEU A 114 -12.52 0.03 -5.75
CA LEU A 114 -11.32 0.41 -6.49
C LEU A 114 -10.05 -0.02 -5.77
N SER A 115 -9.04 -0.33 -6.56
CA SER A 115 -7.66 -0.45 -6.12
C SER A 115 -6.74 0.39 -7.01
N CYS A 116 -5.72 0.97 -6.41
CA CYS A 116 -4.76 1.82 -7.10
C CYS A 116 -3.35 1.47 -6.66
N VAL A 117 -2.46 1.28 -7.64
CA VAL A 117 -1.03 1.10 -7.42
C VAL A 117 -0.26 2.08 -8.29
N CYS A 118 0.59 2.89 -7.67
CA CYS A 118 1.50 3.79 -8.36
C CYS A 118 2.92 3.50 -7.89
N LEU A 119 3.79 3.11 -8.83
CA LEU A 119 5.19 2.82 -8.58
C LEU A 119 6.05 3.85 -9.33
N THR A 120 6.85 4.61 -8.59
CA THR A 120 7.82 5.54 -9.18
C THR A 120 9.25 5.11 -8.81
N ASN A 121 10.24 5.81 -9.38
CA ASN A 121 11.66 5.62 -9.09
C ASN A 121 12.27 6.78 -8.29
N MET A 122 11.43 7.66 -7.74
CA MET A 122 11.85 8.81 -6.94
C MET A 122 11.51 8.58 -5.47
N MET A 123 12.41 8.95 -4.57
CA MET A 123 12.14 8.87 -3.14
C MET A 123 10.93 9.73 -2.78
N VAL A 124 10.11 9.23 -1.85
CA VAL A 124 8.92 9.94 -1.42
C VAL A 124 9.32 11.16 -0.58
N GLU A 125 8.83 12.33 -0.99
CA GLU A 125 8.96 13.58 -0.22
C GLU A 125 7.64 13.87 0.49
N SER A 126 6.87 14.86 0.02
CA SER A 126 5.60 15.28 0.60
C SER A 126 4.42 14.36 0.27
N GLY A 127 4.59 13.42 -0.67
CA GLY A 127 3.51 12.57 -1.21
C GLY A 127 2.56 13.30 -2.17
N ALA A 128 2.84 14.55 -2.56
CA ALA A 128 1.94 15.35 -3.40
C ALA A 128 1.59 14.68 -4.75
N LEU A 129 2.56 14.07 -5.42
CA LEU A 129 2.31 13.31 -6.66
C LEU A 129 1.38 12.11 -6.40
N LEU A 130 1.66 11.35 -5.35
CA LEU A 130 0.92 10.13 -5.00
C LEU A 130 -0.54 10.44 -4.65
N ARG A 131 -0.78 11.54 -3.91
CA ARG A 131 -2.14 12.04 -3.62
C ARG A 131 -2.87 12.49 -4.89
N ARG A 132 -2.20 13.19 -5.80
CA ARG A 132 -2.81 13.63 -7.07
C ARG A 132 -3.24 12.43 -7.92
N VAL A 133 -2.35 11.45 -8.10
CA VAL A 133 -2.67 10.22 -8.83
C VAL A 133 -3.85 9.50 -8.17
N SER A 134 -3.82 9.35 -6.85
CA SER A 134 -4.89 8.68 -6.11
C SER A 134 -6.24 9.40 -6.26
N ASN A 135 -6.26 10.72 -6.15
CA ASN A 135 -7.48 11.51 -6.37
C ASN A 135 -8.00 11.40 -7.80
N THR A 136 -7.12 11.38 -8.80
CA THR A 136 -7.53 11.20 -10.21
C THR A 136 -8.16 9.81 -10.41
N VAL A 137 -7.59 8.76 -9.82
CA VAL A 137 -8.16 7.40 -9.92
C VAL A 137 -9.50 7.32 -9.19
N ALA A 138 -9.58 7.81 -7.96
CA ALA A 138 -10.82 7.79 -7.16
C ALA A 138 -11.95 8.58 -7.84
N ALA A 139 -11.63 9.72 -8.48
CA ALA A 139 -12.60 10.54 -9.19
C ALA A 139 -12.92 10.05 -10.62
N ALA A 140 -12.24 9.01 -11.12
CA ALA A 140 -12.44 8.51 -12.48
C ALA A 140 -13.70 7.65 -12.62
N VAL A 141 -14.31 7.26 -11.51
CA VAL A 141 -15.44 6.33 -11.47
C VAL A 141 -16.61 7.06 -10.83
N GLU A 142 -17.72 7.15 -11.56
CA GLU A 142 -18.95 7.72 -11.02
C GLU A 142 -19.60 6.69 -10.08
N GLY A 143 -20.08 7.16 -8.92
CA GLY A 143 -20.87 6.37 -7.98
C GLY A 143 -22.33 6.25 -8.37
#